data_AF-A0AAU5WXW7-F1
#
_entry.id   AF-A0AAU5WXW7-F1
#
_cell.length_a   1.000
_cell.length_b   1.000
_cell.length_c   1.000
_cell.angle_alpha   90.00
_cell.angle_beta   90.00
_cell.angle_gamma   90.00
#
_symmetry.space_group_name_H-M   'P 1'
#
loop_
_entity.id
_entity.type
_entity.pdbx_description
1 polymer ?
#
loop_
_entity_poly.entity_id
_entity_poly.type
_entity_poly.pdbx_seq_one_letter_code
_entity_poly.pdbx_strand_id
1 'polypeptide(L)'
;MDADDYVRFAGEAIEYFRRREADTSEPGWTLGRRTAEAWMEVLNSGRRDPDAVSRLDELMRQGAGDPHRSWLALRVFYDHWRDDRRKITHLDAERIQAIAQPLLGSPAWGVTLGIGSFLTMEFGDAVPPATPEDATHGEWHLWVAMAAWRLESDTDVIVASEYPRLFIRRAIQVLNGLRLVGVSVQAPSLETTFLFEDLRLRLFPMYAAADAGLGDWLLWTPSGRVLTVGEGPVWTLRDGSAPTVVER
;
A
#
# COMPACT_ATOMS: atom_id res chain seq x y z
N MET A 1 4.21 9.96 -15.21
CA MET A 1 3.52 10.95 -16.04
C MET A 1 4.02 12.31 -15.59
N ASP A 2 4.46 13.19 -16.49
CA ASP A 2 4.92 14.51 -16.06
C ASP A 2 3.75 15.50 -15.92
N ALA A 3 4.03 16.73 -15.47
CA ALA A 3 3.01 17.75 -15.29
C ALA A 3 2.30 18.11 -16.61
N ASP A 4 3.02 18.08 -17.74
CA ASP A 4 2.52 18.46 -19.04
C ASP A 4 1.55 17.40 -19.60
N ASP A 5 1.83 16.12 -19.33
CA ASP A 5 0.93 15.02 -19.64
C ASP A 5 -0.45 15.19 -18.95
N TYR A 6 -0.48 15.55 -17.66
CA TYR A 6 -1.73 15.77 -16.93
C TYR A 6 -2.50 17.00 -17.44
N VAL A 7 -1.80 18.10 -17.75
CA VAL A 7 -2.40 19.29 -18.35
C VAL A 7 -3.03 18.95 -19.69
N ARG A 8 -2.30 18.24 -20.57
CA ARG A 8 -2.84 17.78 -21.86
C ARG A 8 -4.09 16.92 -21.67
N PHE A 9 -4.03 15.93 -20.79
CA PHE A 9 -5.15 15.03 -20.55
C PHE A 9 -6.38 15.76 -19.98
N ALA A 10 -6.20 16.65 -19.00
CA ALA A 10 -7.30 17.45 -18.45
C ALA A 10 -7.96 18.31 -19.55
N GLY A 11 -7.17 18.87 -20.48
CA GLY A 11 -7.68 19.65 -21.60
C GLY A 11 -8.51 18.81 -22.57
N GLU A 12 -8.02 17.63 -22.92
CA GLU A 12 -8.76 16.66 -23.75
C GLU A 12 -10.07 16.21 -23.09
N ALA A 13 -10.06 15.99 -21.78
CA ALA A 13 -11.24 15.64 -21.00
C ALA A 13 -12.29 16.77 -21.03
N ILE A 14 -11.88 18.03 -20.83
CA ILE A 14 -12.78 19.20 -20.92
C ILE A 14 -13.48 19.25 -22.28
N GLU A 15 -12.73 19.12 -23.38
CA GLU A 15 -13.30 19.15 -24.73
C GLU A 15 -14.20 17.94 -25.01
N TYR A 16 -13.85 16.77 -24.49
CA TYR A 16 -14.70 15.59 -24.58
C TYR A 16 -16.05 15.81 -23.88
N PHE A 17 -16.02 16.22 -22.61
CA PHE A 17 -17.24 16.43 -21.83
C PHE A 17 -18.11 17.54 -22.40
N ARG A 18 -17.50 18.63 -22.89
CA ARG A 18 -18.24 19.73 -23.56
C ARG A 18 -18.99 19.25 -24.80
N ARG A 19 -18.37 18.42 -25.64
CA ARG A 19 -19.06 17.85 -26.81
C ARG A 19 -20.23 16.96 -26.41
N ARG A 20 -20.05 16.11 -25.40
CA ARG A 20 -21.13 15.22 -24.91
C ARG A 20 -22.29 15.98 -24.25
N GLU A 21 -22.00 17.06 -23.53
CA GLU A 21 -23.00 17.96 -22.95
C GLU A 21 -23.81 18.69 -24.04
N ALA A 22 -23.19 19.00 -25.20
CA ALA A 22 -23.91 19.58 -26.34
C ALA A 22 -24.80 18.54 -27.05
N ASP A 23 -24.36 17.28 -27.12
CA ASP A 23 -25.09 16.20 -27.77
C ASP A 23 -26.25 15.66 -26.91
N THR A 24 -26.15 15.76 -25.58
CA THR A 24 -27.11 15.15 -24.64
C THR A 24 -27.28 16.01 -23.39
N SER A 25 -28.51 16.09 -22.87
CA SER A 25 -28.80 16.80 -21.62
C SER A 25 -28.57 15.96 -20.35
N GLU A 26 -27.70 14.95 -20.42
CA GLU A 26 -27.41 14.10 -19.26
C GLU A 26 -26.54 14.87 -18.24
N PRO A 27 -26.96 14.94 -16.96
CA PRO A 27 -26.24 15.70 -15.92
C PRO A 27 -24.77 15.26 -15.69
N GLY A 28 -24.45 14.00 -16.00
CA GLY A 28 -23.11 13.43 -15.83
C GLY A 28 -22.04 14.16 -16.66
N TRP A 29 -22.38 14.65 -17.84
CA TRP A 29 -21.41 15.35 -18.70
C TRP A 29 -21.05 16.74 -18.18
N THR A 30 -22.01 17.48 -17.62
CA THR A 30 -21.76 18.76 -16.96
C THR A 30 -20.85 18.58 -15.74
N LEU A 31 -21.08 17.53 -14.94
CA LEU A 31 -20.21 17.20 -13.81
C LEU A 31 -18.81 16.82 -14.29
N GLY A 32 -18.70 15.95 -15.31
CA GLY A 32 -17.47 15.61 -16.03
C GLY A 32 -16.61 16.82 -16.39
N ARG A 33 -17.22 17.77 -17.11
CA ARG A 33 -16.56 18.99 -17.54
C ARG A 33 -16.09 19.83 -16.37
N ARG A 34 -16.97 20.09 -15.39
CA ARG A 34 -16.63 20.92 -14.22
C ARG A 34 -15.50 20.32 -13.40
N THR A 35 -15.46 18.99 -13.24
CA THR A 35 -14.37 18.30 -12.56
C THR A 35 -13.06 18.44 -13.33
N ALA A 36 -13.07 18.25 -14.66
CA ALA A 36 -11.88 18.41 -15.48
C ALA A 36 -11.37 19.87 -15.52
N GLU A 37 -12.28 20.86 -15.57
CA GLU A 37 -11.96 22.29 -15.48
C GLU A 37 -11.31 22.65 -14.14
N ALA A 38 -11.91 22.19 -13.03
CA ALA A 38 -11.32 22.40 -11.70
C ALA A 38 -9.94 21.75 -11.60
N TRP A 39 -9.74 20.58 -12.22
CA TRP A 39 -8.45 19.90 -12.15
C TRP A 39 -7.39 20.64 -12.96
N MET A 40 -7.75 21.11 -14.17
CA MET A 40 -6.93 21.98 -15.00
C MET A 40 -6.51 23.26 -14.26
N GLU A 41 -7.41 23.88 -13.50
CA GLU A 41 -7.09 25.08 -12.69
C GLU A 41 -5.99 24.77 -11.67
N VAL A 42 -6.10 23.65 -10.96
CA VAL A 42 -5.09 23.24 -9.98
C VAL A 42 -3.75 22.91 -10.67
N LEU A 43 -3.80 22.23 -11.81
CA LEU A 43 -2.61 21.93 -12.61
C LEU A 43 -1.88 23.21 -13.05
N ASN A 44 -2.60 24.17 -13.64
CA ASN A 44 -2.03 25.42 -14.15
C ASN A 44 -1.49 26.34 -13.06
N SER A 45 -2.03 26.27 -11.84
CA SER A 45 -1.51 27.05 -10.71
C SER A 45 -0.10 26.61 -10.29
N GLY A 46 0.34 25.41 -10.69
CA GLY A 46 1.57 24.76 -10.23
C GLY A 46 1.55 24.36 -8.75
N ARG A 47 0.50 24.73 -8.01
CA ARG A 47 0.34 24.52 -6.58
C ARG A 47 -0.83 23.57 -6.33
N ARG A 48 -0.58 22.51 -5.55
CA ARG A 48 -1.67 21.68 -5.01
C ARG A 48 -2.17 22.32 -3.74
N ASP A 49 -2.93 23.39 -3.91
CA ASP A 49 -3.63 24.03 -2.81
C ASP A 49 -4.58 23.03 -2.12
N PRO A 50 -4.50 22.82 -0.80
CA PRO A 50 -5.31 21.82 -0.10
C PRO A 50 -6.82 22.00 -0.26
N ASP A 51 -7.30 23.25 -0.32
CA ASP A 51 -8.72 23.54 -0.49
C ASP A 51 -9.18 23.19 -1.92
N ALA A 52 -8.35 23.49 -2.91
CA ALA A 52 -8.61 23.14 -4.30
C ALA A 52 -8.59 21.61 -4.53
N VAL A 53 -7.65 20.88 -3.91
CA VAL A 53 -7.63 19.41 -3.95
C VAL A 53 -8.84 18.82 -3.22
N SER A 54 -9.22 19.35 -2.06
CA SER A 54 -10.41 18.90 -1.32
C SER A 54 -11.69 19.08 -2.13
N ARG A 55 -11.79 20.20 -2.88
CA ARG A 55 -12.88 20.45 -3.81
C ARG A 55 -12.90 19.44 -4.96
N LEU A 56 -11.74 19.08 -5.50
CA LEU A 56 -11.62 18.05 -6.53
C LEU A 56 -12.02 16.66 -6.02
N ASP A 57 -11.61 16.29 -4.81
CA ASP A 57 -12.02 15.02 -4.20
C ASP A 57 -13.54 14.94 -4.03
N GLU A 58 -14.19 16.04 -3.65
CA GLU A 58 -15.65 16.12 -3.56
C GLU A 58 -16.31 15.96 -4.94
N LEU A 59 -15.82 16.65 -5.97
CA LEU A 59 -16.32 16.52 -7.34
C LEU A 59 -16.15 15.10 -7.89
N MET A 60 -15.00 14.46 -7.63
CA MET A 60 -14.74 13.07 -8.01
C MET A 60 -15.67 12.09 -7.30
N ARG A 61 -15.98 12.34 -6.02
CA ARG A 61 -16.93 11.53 -5.24
C ARG A 61 -18.35 11.65 -5.78
N GLN A 62 -18.79 12.84 -6.18
CA GLN A 62 -20.13 13.06 -6.72
C GLN A 62 -20.40 12.27 -8.00
N GLY A 63 -19.39 12.07 -8.86
CA GLY A 63 -19.54 11.26 -10.07
C GLY A 63 -19.12 9.80 -9.91
N ALA A 64 -18.80 9.31 -8.70
CA ALA A 64 -18.32 7.93 -8.50
C ALA A 64 -19.31 6.84 -8.97
N GLY A 65 -20.60 7.18 -9.12
CA GLY A 65 -21.63 6.30 -9.69
C GLY A 65 -21.87 6.45 -11.19
N ASP A 66 -21.13 7.32 -11.88
CA ASP A 66 -21.29 7.53 -13.32
C ASP A 66 -20.70 6.35 -14.12
N PRO A 67 -21.50 5.65 -14.94
CA PRO A 67 -21.07 4.46 -15.67
C PRO A 67 -20.22 4.80 -16.93
N HIS A 68 -20.08 6.07 -17.29
CA HIS A 68 -19.40 6.48 -18.51
C HIS A 68 -17.89 6.25 -18.40
N ARG A 69 -17.31 5.53 -19.36
CA ARG A 69 -15.87 5.20 -19.40
C ARG A 69 -14.96 6.43 -19.28
N SER A 70 -15.39 7.59 -19.77
CA SER A 70 -14.63 8.83 -19.71
C SER A 70 -14.50 9.38 -18.29
N TRP A 71 -15.49 9.14 -17.43
CA TRP A 71 -15.39 9.48 -16.01
C TRP A 71 -14.39 8.58 -15.29
N LEU A 72 -14.41 7.26 -15.59
CA LEU A 72 -13.41 6.32 -15.07
C LEU A 72 -11.99 6.74 -15.47
N ALA A 73 -11.78 7.11 -16.73
CA ALA A 73 -10.50 7.61 -17.20
C ALA A 73 -10.08 8.90 -16.46
N LEU A 74 -10.99 9.89 -16.33
CA LEU A 74 -10.71 11.12 -15.59
C LEU A 74 -10.27 10.81 -14.14
N ARG A 75 -10.98 9.91 -13.47
CA ARG A 75 -10.69 9.50 -12.10
C ARG A 75 -9.35 8.81 -11.97
N VAL A 76 -9.02 7.85 -12.85
CA VAL A 76 -7.73 7.14 -12.81
C VAL A 76 -6.56 8.11 -12.92
N PHE A 77 -6.62 9.06 -13.86
CA PHE A 77 -5.54 10.02 -14.04
C PHE A 77 -5.49 11.07 -12.92
N TYR A 78 -6.64 11.48 -12.38
CA TYR A 78 -6.69 12.36 -11.23
C TYR A 78 -6.14 11.69 -9.97
N ASP A 79 -6.52 10.45 -9.67
CA ASP A 79 -6.04 9.71 -8.51
C ASP A 79 -4.52 9.50 -8.64
N HIS A 80 -4.04 9.11 -9.83
CA HIS A 80 -2.60 9.06 -10.12
C HIS A 80 -1.94 10.41 -9.83
N TRP A 81 -2.43 11.51 -10.42
CA TRP A 81 -1.88 12.84 -10.15
C TRP A 81 -1.91 13.17 -8.67
N ARG A 82 -3.07 13.06 -8.01
CA ARG A 82 -3.29 13.42 -6.60
C ARG A 82 -2.28 12.71 -5.71
N ASP A 83 -2.04 11.44 -5.98
CA ASP A 83 -1.21 10.57 -5.14
C ASP A 83 0.29 10.62 -5.54
N ASP A 84 0.63 11.08 -6.75
CA ASP A 84 1.99 11.24 -7.30
C ASP A 84 2.88 12.26 -6.54
N ARG A 85 2.43 12.86 -5.43
CA ARG A 85 3.23 13.83 -4.65
C ARG A 85 3.82 13.37 -3.35
N ARG A 86 3.46 12.22 -2.77
CA ARG A 86 4.28 11.74 -1.66
C ARG A 86 5.53 11.08 -2.24
N LYS A 87 6.50 11.92 -2.63
CA LYS A 87 7.86 11.44 -2.86
C LYS A 87 8.32 10.83 -1.54
N ILE A 88 8.41 9.51 -1.51
CA ILE A 88 9.04 8.82 -0.40
C ILE A 88 10.48 9.32 -0.32
N THR A 89 10.80 9.90 0.82
CA THR A 89 12.13 10.39 1.14
C THR A 89 12.85 9.42 2.07
N HIS A 90 14.15 9.63 2.29
CA HIS A 90 14.88 8.91 3.32
C HIS A 90 14.25 9.13 4.72
N LEU A 91 13.68 10.31 5.00
CA LEU A 91 12.98 10.58 6.27
C LEU A 91 11.72 9.72 6.44
N ASP A 92 11.02 9.40 5.34
CA ASP A 92 9.90 8.46 5.39
C ASP A 92 10.38 7.05 5.73
N ALA A 93 11.45 6.60 5.08
CA ALA A 93 12.07 5.30 5.37
C ALA A 93 12.57 5.21 6.81
N GLU A 94 13.21 6.25 7.34
CA GLU A 94 13.64 6.33 8.74
C GLU A 94 12.46 6.28 9.71
N ARG A 95 11.34 6.94 9.40
CA ARG A 95 10.12 6.87 10.23
C ARG A 95 9.52 5.48 10.26
N ILE A 96 9.44 4.81 9.11
CA ILE A 96 8.96 3.41 9.03
C ILE A 96 9.87 2.51 9.87
N GLN A 97 11.19 2.64 9.74
CA GLN A 97 12.16 1.89 10.54
C GLN A 97 12.03 2.18 12.04
N ALA A 98 11.82 3.44 12.42
CA ALA A 98 11.63 3.83 13.82
C ALA A 98 10.36 3.21 14.45
N ILE A 99 9.29 3.04 13.67
CA ILE A 99 8.07 2.34 14.14
C ILE A 99 8.35 0.86 14.39
N ALA A 100 9.18 0.22 13.56
CA ALA A 100 9.54 -1.18 13.69
C ALA A 100 10.68 -1.44 14.70
N GLN A 101 11.39 -0.39 15.14
CA GLN A 101 12.55 -0.50 16.04
C GLN A 101 12.28 -1.26 17.37
N PRO A 102 11.09 -1.17 18.00
CA PRO A 102 10.79 -1.95 19.20
C PRO A 102 10.75 -3.47 18.98
N LEU A 103 10.64 -3.95 17.73
CA LEU A 103 10.68 -5.39 17.40
C LEU A 103 12.09 -5.97 17.53
N LEU A 104 13.13 -5.13 17.50
CA LEU A 104 14.51 -5.61 17.47
C LEU A 104 14.86 -6.39 18.74
N GLY A 105 15.48 -7.56 18.54
CA GLY A 105 15.79 -8.53 19.57
C GLY A 105 14.66 -9.52 19.88
N SER A 106 13.43 -9.27 19.40
CA SER A 106 12.29 -10.18 19.60
C SER A 106 12.38 -11.40 18.67
N PRO A 107 12.17 -12.62 19.17
CA PRO A 107 12.06 -13.80 18.32
C PRO A 107 10.76 -13.74 17.51
N ALA A 108 10.82 -14.08 16.22
CA ALA A 108 9.61 -14.34 15.45
C ALA A 108 8.98 -15.68 15.88
N TRP A 109 7.66 -15.76 15.86
CA TRP A 109 6.94 -17.00 16.07
C TRP A 109 5.65 -17.04 15.25
N GLY A 110 4.99 -18.19 15.19
CA GLY A 110 3.72 -18.33 14.45
C GLY A 110 3.84 -18.13 12.94
N VAL A 111 5.05 -18.31 12.36
CA VAL A 111 5.31 -18.02 10.95
C VAL A 111 4.44 -18.90 10.05
N THR A 112 3.57 -18.30 9.25
CA THR A 112 2.54 -19.01 8.48
C THR A 112 2.44 -18.50 7.04
N LEU A 113 2.24 -19.43 6.10
CA LEU A 113 1.90 -19.12 4.71
C LEU A 113 0.38 -19.14 4.52
N GLY A 114 -0.19 -17.99 4.17
CA GLY A 114 -1.61 -17.83 3.83
C GLY A 114 -1.96 -18.17 2.39
N ILE A 115 -2.97 -17.46 1.86
CA ILE A 115 -3.39 -17.53 0.45
C ILE A 115 -2.31 -16.89 -0.43
N GLY A 116 -2.05 -17.51 -1.60
CA GLY A 116 -1.00 -17.03 -2.51
C GLY A 116 0.39 -17.06 -1.85
N SER A 117 1.07 -15.94 -1.87
CA SER A 117 2.39 -15.75 -1.26
C SER A 117 2.34 -15.01 0.08
N PHE A 118 1.14 -14.84 0.68
CA PHE A 118 1.00 -14.11 1.94
C PHE A 118 1.77 -14.78 3.07
N LEU A 119 2.61 -14.01 3.76
CA LEU A 119 3.42 -14.48 4.88
C LEU A 119 3.02 -13.71 6.13
N THR A 120 2.66 -14.41 7.20
CA THR A 120 2.42 -13.78 8.51
C THR A 120 3.39 -14.31 9.55
N MET A 121 3.70 -13.48 10.53
CA MET A 121 4.46 -13.87 11.71
C MET A 121 4.17 -12.93 12.89
N GLU A 122 4.39 -13.43 14.09
CA GLU A 122 4.11 -12.76 15.35
C GLU A 122 5.42 -12.40 16.06
N PHE A 123 5.37 -11.34 16.88
CA PHE A 123 6.44 -10.97 17.81
C PHE A 123 5.88 -10.49 19.15
N GLY A 124 6.75 -10.47 20.17
CA GLY A 124 6.37 -10.11 21.53
C GLY A 124 5.59 -11.22 22.22
N ASP A 125 4.90 -10.87 23.30
CA ASP A 125 4.11 -11.80 24.08
C ASP A 125 2.83 -12.23 23.34
N ALA A 126 2.36 -13.44 23.62
CA ALA A 126 1.10 -13.91 23.06
C ALA A 126 -0.08 -13.15 23.68
N VAL A 127 -0.90 -12.55 22.83
CA VAL A 127 -2.17 -11.91 23.19
C VAL A 127 -3.27 -12.97 23.15
N PRO A 128 -4.04 -13.14 24.25
CA PRO A 128 -5.16 -14.08 24.27
C PRO A 128 -6.16 -13.77 23.15
N PRO A 129 -6.66 -14.79 22.44
CA PRO A 129 -7.66 -14.59 21.41
C PRO A 129 -8.97 -14.05 22.03
N ALA A 130 -9.68 -13.17 21.31
CA ALA A 130 -10.92 -12.59 21.80
C ALA A 130 -12.06 -13.62 21.85
N THR A 131 -12.04 -14.56 20.91
CA THR A 131 -12.93 -15.73 20.87
C THR A 131 -12.12 -17.02 20.72
N PRO A 132 -12.66 -18.20 21.11
CA PRO A 132 -11.97 -19.48 20.91
C PRO A 132 -11.65 -19.83 19.44
N GLU A 133 -12.28 -19.14 18.50
CA GLU A 133 -12.13 -19.34 17.05
C GLU A 133 -10.99 -18.48 16.47
N ASP A 134 -10.56 -17.43 17.18
CA ASP A 134 -9.51 -16.53 16.72
C ASP A 134 -8.12 -17.17 16.88
N ALA A 135 -7.22 -16.82 15.97
CA ALA A 135 -5.82 -17.19 16.11
C ALA A 135 -5.18 -16.45 17.30
N THR A 136 -4.23 -17.11 17.97
CA THR A 136 -3.36 -16.43 18.92
C THR A 136 -2.41 -15.52 18.16
N HIS A 137 -2.35 -14.25 18.55
CA HIS A 137 -1.47 -13.24 17.96
C HIS A 137 -0.39 -12.81 18.94
N GLY A 138 0.68 -12.22 18.43
CA GLY A 138 1.62 -11.48 19.26
C GLY A 138 1.12 -10.08 19.57
N GLU A 139 1.80 -9.40 20.51
CA GLU A 139 1.65 -7.95 20.68
C GLU A 139 1.95 -7.19 19.37
N TRP A 140 2.76 -7.81 18.51
CA TRP A 140 2.99 -7.38 17.14
C TRP A 140 2.65 -8.49 16.15
N HIS A 141 2.00 -8.10 15.06
CA HIS A 141 1.68 -8.98 13.94
C HIS A 141 2.25 -8.38 12.66
N LEU A 142 3.08 -9.10 11.93
CA LEU A 142 3.58 -8.71 10.61
C LEU A 142 2.87 -9.55 9.55
N TRP A 143 2.30 -8.88 8.54
CA TRP A 143 1.70 -9.51 7.38
C TRP A 143 2.32 -8.95 6.10
N VAL A 144 3.02 -9.80 5.34
CA VAL A 144 3.44 -9.54 3.97
C VAL A 144 2.27 -9.93 3.05
N ALA A 145 1.65 -8.94 2.42
CA ALA A 145 0.45 -9.11 1.62
C ALA A 145 0.78 -9.00 0.13
N MET A 146 0.90 -7.78 -0.42
CA MET A 146 1.01 -7.55 -1.86
C MET A 146 2.45 -7.33 -2.36
N ALA A 147 3.44 -7.93 -1.69
CA ALA A 147 4.85 -7.86 -2.08
C ALA A 147 5.35 -9.18 -2.69
N ALA A 148 6.21 -9.09 -3.70
CA ALA A 148 7.11 -10.18 -4.01
C ALA A 148 8.15 -10.26 -2.90
N TRP A 149 8.59 -11.46 -2.51
CA TRP A 149 9.57 -11.58 -1.43
C TRP A 149 10.49 -12.78 -1.63
N ARG A 150 11.64 -12.75 -0.97
CA ARG A 150 12.53 -13.90 -0.87
C ARG A 150 13.23 -13.97 0.47
N LEU A 151 13.50 -15.19 0.91
CA LEU A 151 14.28 -15.50 2.10
C LEU A 151 15.67 -15.94 1.65
N GLU A 152 16.69 -15.29 2.18
CA GLU A 152 18.10 -15.48 1.81
C GLU A 152 18.94 -15.76 3.05
N SER A 153 20.01 -16.55 2.88
CA SER A 153 21.16 -16.54 3.79
C SER A 153 22.22 -15.56 3.26
N ASP A 154 23.42 -15.57 3.85
CA ASP A 154 24.58 -14.87 3.30
C ASP A 154 25.05 -15.41 1.94
N THR A 155 24.73 -16.67 1.62
CA THR A 155 25.33 -17.40 0.49
C THR A 155 24.32 -17.88 -0.54
N ASP A 156 23.02 -17.92 -0.21
CA ASP A 156 22.01 -18.51 -1.09
C ASP A 156 20.62 -17.89 -0.93
N VAL A 157 19.79 -18.05 -1.97
CA VAL A 157 18.35 -17.79 -1.92
C VAL A 157 17.66 -19.08 -1.50
N ILE A 158 17.12 -19.11 -0.28
CA ILE A 158 16.49 -20.30 0.30
C ILE A 158 15.14 -20.56 -0.38
N VAL A 159 14.31 -19.51 -0.48
CA VAL A 159 12.98 -19.59 -1.13
C VAL A 159 12.51 -18.21 -1.58
N ALA A 160 11.64 -18.15 -2.59
CA ALA A 160 10.96 -16.93 -3.02
C ALA A 160 9.43 -17.11 -3.07
N SER A 161 8.69 -16.00 -3.14
CA SER A 161 7.22 -15.95 -3.11
C SER A 161 6.53 -16.80 -4.18
N GLU A 162 7.19 -17.02 -5.32
CA GLU A 162 6.68 -17.80 -6.46
C GLU A 162 7.14 -19.26 -6.49
N TYR A 163 7.83 -19.74 -5.44
CA TYR A 163 8.21 -21.16 -5.35
C TYR A 163 6.98 -22.04 -5.09
N PRO A 164 7.05 -23.37 -5.36
CA PRO A 164 5.92 -24.24 -5.07
C PRO A 164 5.59 -24.22 -3.57
N ARG A 165 4.29 -24.10 -3.23
CA ARG A 165 3.80 -23.84 -1.86
C ARG A 165 4.38 -24.75 -0.78
N LEU A 166 4.63 -26.03 -1.08
CA LEU A 166 5.20 -26.97 -0.12
C LEU A 166 6.64 -26.58 0.28
N PHE A 167 7.43 -26.07 -0.67
CA PHE A 167 8.78 -25.57 -0.40
C PHE A 167 8.72 -24.30 0.44
N ILE A 168 7.86 -23.35 0.07
CA ILE A 168 7.65 -22.13 0.85
C ILE A 168 7.28 -22.48 2.29
N ARG A 169 6.23 -23.28 2.48
CA ARG A 169 5.75 -23.66 3.82
C ARG A 169 6.82 -24.27 4.69
N ARG A 170 7.72 -25.10 4.14
CA ARG A 170 8.82 -25.70 4.91
C ARG A 170 9.94 -24.70 5.18
N ALA A 171 10.35 -23.96 4.16
CA ALA A 171 11.46 -23.03 4.24
C ALA A 171 11.20 -21.90 5.24
N ILE A 172 10.02 -21.29 5.25
CA ILE A 172 9.73 -20.16 6.14
C ILE A 172 9.72 -20.54 7.63
N GLN A 173 9.56 -21.83 7.97
CA GLN A 173 9.51 -22.25 9.38
C GLN A 173 10.84 -22.03 10.10
N VAL A 174 11.94 -21.92 9.36
CA VAL A 174 13.27 -21.61 9.94
C VAL A 174 13.30 -20.25 10.62
N LEU A 175 12.37 -19.35 10.29
CA LEU A 175 12.27 -18.04 10.94
C LEU A 175 11.73 -18.13 12.38
N ASN A 176 11.01 -19.20 12.74
CA ASN A 176 10.51 -19.34 14.11
C ASN A 176 11.67 -19.47 15.10
N GLY A 177 11.65 -18.61 16.13
CA GLY A 177 12.67 -18.55 17.17
C GLY A 177 13.85 -17.63 16.83
N LEU A 178 14.06 -17.27 15.56
CA LEU A 178 15.13 -16.34 15.17
C LEU A 178 14.77 -14.92 15.58
N ARG A 179 15.74 -14.19 16.12
CA ARG A 179 15.55 -12.79 16.53
C ARG A 179 15.63 -11.86 15.34
N LEU A 180 14.68 -10.93 15.25
CA LEU A 180 14.80 -9.81 14.33
C LEU A 180 15.90 -8.87 14.83
N VAL A 181 16.99 -8.71 14.08
CA VAL A 181 18.14 -7.89 14.47
C VAL A 181 18.26 -6.60 13.66
N GLY A 182 17.48 -6.45 12.58
CA GLY A 182 17.42 -5.20 11.83
C GLY A 182 16.21 -5.10 10.91
N VAL A 183 15.79 -3.87 10.64
CA VAL A 183 14.81 -3.54 9.59
C VAL A 183 15.41 -2.41 8.77
N SER A 184 15.49 -2.59 7.45
CA SER A 184 15.93 -1.58 6.51
C SER A 184 14.83 -1.31 5.50
N VAL A 185 14.55 -0.05 5.23
CA VAL A 185 13.56 0.40 4.25
C VAL A 185 14.26 1.35 3.30
N GLN A 186 14.11 1.16 1.99
CA GLN A 186 14.79 1.96 0.98
C GLN A 186 13.83 2.92 0.29
N ALA A 187 14.17 4.21 0.28
CA ALA A 187 13.46 5.19 -0.54
C ALA A 187 14.02 5.21 -1.98
N PRO A 188 13.21 5.51 -3.01
CA PRO A 188 11.78 5.82 -2.95
C PRO A 188 10.88 4.58 -3.04
N SER A 189 11.43 3.39 -3.31
CA SER A 189 10.65 2.19 -3.63
C SER A 189 9.87 1.65 -2.44
N LEU A 190 10.34 1.85 -1.21
CA LEU A 190 9.91 1.16 0.01
C LEU A 190 10.23 -0.33 0.00
N GLU A 191 11.28 -0.75 -0.73
CA GLU A 191 11.87 -2.08 -0.55
C GLU A 191 12.30 -2.26 0.91
N THR A 192 11.82 -3.32 1.53
CA THR A 192 12.05 -3.60 2.95
C THR A 192 12.87 -4.87 3.10
N THR A 193 13.86 -4.84 3.98
CA THR A 193 14.59 -6.03 4.44
C THR A 193 14.40 -6.18 5.94
N PHE A 194 13.83 -7.32 6.35
CA PHE A 194 13.84 -7.79 7.73
C PHE A 194 15.02 -8.74 7.90
N LEU A 195 15.95 -8.40 8.79
CA LEU A 195 17.15 -9.18 9.08
C LEU A 195 16.92 -10.00 10.34
N PHE A 196 16.97 -11.32 10.22
CA PHE A 196 16.80 -12.29 11.30
C PHE A 196 18.12 -13.04 11.49
N GLU A 197 18.92 -12.68 12.50
CA GLU A 197 20.22 -13.30 12.74
C GLU A 197 21.05 -13.48 11.44
N ASP A 198 21.16 -14.70 10.90
CA ASP A 198 21.89 -15.07 9.67
C ASP A 198 21.03 -15.06 8.39
N LEU A 199 19.74 -14.74 8.49
CA LEU A 199 18.76 -14.75 7.40
C LEU A 199 18.20 -13.36 7.08
N ARG A 200 17.80 -13.16 5.82
CA ARG A 200 17.20 -11.93 5.31
C ARG A 200 15.89 -12.23 4.60
N LEU A 201 14.80 -11.64 5.06
CA LEU A 201 13.55 -11.59 4.33
C LEU A 201 13.48 -10.25 3.59
N ARG A 202 13.62 -10.28 2.26
CA ARG A 202 13.52 -9.09 1.40
C ARG A 202 12.17 -9.02 0.72
N LEU A 203 11.58 -7.84 0.74
CA LEU A 203 10.29 -7.52 0.16
C LEU A 203 10.50 -6.51 -0.97
N PHE A 204 9.89 -6.81 -2.11
CA PHE A 204 9.90 -6.03 -3.33
C PHE A 204 8.47 -5.58 -3.64
N PRO A 205 8.18 -4.27 -3.56
CA PRO A 205 6.92 -3.70 -4.03
C PRO A 205 6.61 -4.15 -5.45
N MET A 206 5.41 -4.66 -5.69
CA MET A 206 5.02 -5.13 -7.02
C MET A 206 4.36 -4.04 -7.86
N TYR A 207 3.72 -3.07 -7.21
CA TYR A 207 2.93 -2.04 -7.87
C TYR A 207 3.58 -0.67 -7.68
N ALA A 208 3.65 0.08 -8.78
CA ALA A 208 4.14 1.46 -8.75
C ALA A 208 3.08 2.45 -8.24
N ALA A 209 1.81 2.06 -8.21
CA ALA A 209 0.67 2.87 -7.81
C ALA A 209 -0.24 2.08 -6.87
N ALA A 210 -0.99 2.81 -6.03
CA ALA A 210 -1.97 2.22 -5.13
C ALA A 210 -3.25 1.80 -5.88
N ASP A 211 -3.53 0.50 -5.94
CA ASP A 211 -4.66 -0.08 -6.70
C ASP A 211 -5.26 -1.34 -6.03
N ALA A 212 -4.48 -2.12 -5.29
CA ALA A 212 -4.90 -3.33 -4.58
C ALA A 212 -5.49 -3.08 -3.16
N GLY A 213 -5.29 -1.90 -2.56
CA GLY A 213 -5.86 -1.47 -1.29
C GLY A 213 -5.37 -2.17 0.00
N LEU A 214 -4.44 -3.13 -0.06
CA LEU A 214 -3.93 -3.86 1.12
C LEU A 214 -2.54 -3.39 1.57
N GLY A 215 -1.73 -2.83 0.65
CA GLY A 215 -0.32 -2.53 0.92
C GLY A 215 0.59 -3.74 0.71
N ASP A 216 1.89 -3.47 0.54
CA ASP A 216 2.91 -4.49 0.34
C ASP A 216 3.12 -5.31 1.63
N TRP A 217 3.15 -4.62 2.78
CA TRP A 217 3.14 -5.25 4.09
C TRP A 217 2.49 -4.35 5.15
N LEU A 218 2.00 -5.01 6.21
CA LEU A 218 1.31 -4.39 7.33
C LEU A 218 1.93 -4.86 8.63
N LEU A 219 2.03 -3.95 9.60
CA LEU A 219 2.52 -4.23 10.94
C LEU A 219 1.54 -3.65 11.97
N TRP A 220 0.89 -4.54 12.72
CA TRP A 220 0.10 -4.17 13.88
C TRP A 220 1.03 -4.00 15.08
N THR A 221 0.75 -2.96 15.85
CA THR A 221 1.54 -2.56 17.01
C THR A 221 0.75 -2.78 18.30
N PRO A 222 1.43 -2.90 19.46
CA PRO A 222 0.78 -3.00 20.77
C PRO A 222 -0.10 -1.80 21.11
N SER A 223 0.12 -0.66 20.43
CA SER A 223 -0.67 0.56 20.60
C SER A 223 -2.04 0.53 19.89
N GLY A 224 -2.41 -0.58 19.23
CA GLY A 224 -3.64 -0.65 18.44
C GLY A 224 -3.58 0.13 17.12
N ARG A 225 -2.37 0.41 16.64
CA ARG A 225 -2.12 1.06 15.35
C ARG A 225 -1.53 0.07 14.36
N VAL A 226 -1.83 0.30 13.08
CA VAL A 226 -1.37 -0.46 11.92
C VAL A 226 -0.51 0.44 11.06
N LEU A 227 0.75 0.04 10.88
CA LEU A 227 1.63 0.58 9.87
C LEU A 227 1.36 -0.19 8.57
N THR A 228 0.92 0.51 7.53
CA THR A 228 0.78 -0.06 6.18
C THR A 228 1.82 0.59 5.28
N VAL A 229 2.65 -0.23 4.62
CA VAL A 229 3.68 0.21 3.68
C VAL A 229 3.37 -0.34 2.30
N GLY A 230 3.47 0.51 1.29
CA GLY A 230 2.86 0.29 -0.02
C GLY A 230 1.36 0.63 0.00
N GLU A 231 0.65 0.51 -1.12
CA GLU A 231 1.13 0.16 -2.46
C GLU A 231 1.84 1.33 -3.16
N GLY A 232 2.96 1.05 -3.82
CA GLY A 232 3.80 2.09 -4.42
C GLY A 232 4.48 2.98 -3.37
N PRO A 233 4.71 4.27 -3.65
CA PRO A 233 5.43 5.18 -2.76
C PRO A 233 4.54 5.73 -1.63
N VAL A 234 3.74 4.88 -0.97
CA VAL A 234 2.79 5.28 0.06
C VAL A 234 3.03 4.50 1.33
N TRP A 235 2.86 5.16 2.48
CA TRP A 235 2.73 4.48 3.76
C TRP A 235 1.81 5.26 4.68
N THR A 236 1.15 4.55 5.59
CA THR A 236 0.25 5.14 6.59
C THR A 236 0.43 4.50 7.96
N LEU A 237 0.08 5.23 9.01
CA LEU A 237 -0.06 4.71 10.36
C LEU A 237 -1.42 5.14 10.89
N ARG A 238 -2.31 4.18 11.14
CA ARG A 238 -3.72 4.42 11.51
C ARG A 238 -4.14 3.49 12.65
N ASP A 239 -5.21 3.85 13.36
CA ASP A 239 -5.80 2.93 14.33
C ASP A 239 -6.41 1.71 13.60
N GLY A 240 -6.27 0.53 14.18
CA GLY A 240 -6.82 -0.71 13.63
C GLY A 240 -6.42 -1.96 14.42
N SER A 241 -7.24 -3.00 14.31
CA SER A 241 -7.03 -4.30 14.96
C SER A 241 -6.45 -5.32 13.99
N ALA A 242 -5.71 -6.30 14.53
CA ALA A 242 -5.21 -7.43 13.75
C ALA A 242 -6.38 -8.18 13.06
N PRO A 243 -6.18 -8.71 11.85
CA PRO A 243 -7.20 -9.50 11.17
C PRO A 243 -7.44 -10.79 11.95
N THR A 244 -8.70 -11.14 12.15
CA THR A 244 -9.10 -12.30 12.96
C THR A 244 -8.81 -13.64 12.28
N VAL A 245 -8.73 -13.69 10.95
CA VAL A 245 -8.50 -14.91 10.18
C VAL A 245 -7.82 -14.57 8.84
N VAL A 246 -6.64 -15.12 8.57
CA VAL A 246 -6.18 -15.33 7.19
C VAL A 246 -6.68 -16.72 6.81
N GLU A 247 -7.68 -16.79 5.92
CA GLU A 247 -8.33 -18.03 5.50
C GLU A 247 -7.30 -19.14 5.19
N ARG A 248 -7.49 -20.31 5.81
CA ARG A 248 -6.64 -21.50 5.70
C ARG A 248 -6.92 -22.31 4.44
#